data_AF-A0A812K3I8-F1
#
_entry.id   AF-A0A812K3I8-F1
#
_cell.length_a   1.000
_cell.length_b   1.000
_cell.length_c   1.000
_cell.angle_alpha   90.00
_cell.angle_beta   90.00
_cell.angle_gamma   90.00
#
_symmetry.space_group_name_H-M   'P 1'
#
loop_
_entity.id
_entity.type
_entity.pdbx_description
1 polymer ?
#
loop_
_entity_poly.entity_id
_entity_poly.type
_entity_poly.pdbx_seq_one_letter_code
_entity_poly.pdbx_strand_id
1 'polypeptide(L)'
;MNQRSTRSLTPEEKEAEKVRLQGLVNNFAKKAVRGCPCVYFKEGTATRFETQYRIDKSLEYLILVNPQEPGVTEVTCPIAAIQDIYSMAEDGTSCFPPEVVTALGAEDRERLLMIVFSDADGKLFRFCLVEETTESRDTFLECMRILCIYAQSNPGER
;
A
#
# COMPACT_ATOMS: atom_id res chain seq x y z
N MET A 1 -27.95 20.75 10.56
CA MET A 1 -28.10 19.31 10.25
C MET A 1 -27.94 19.14 8.75
N ASN A 2 -26.72 18.92 8.25
CA ASN A 2 -26.48 18.76 6.82
C ASN A 2 -26.61 17.29 6.43
N GLN A 3 -27.71 16.95 5.76
CA GLN A 3 -27.85 15.72 5.02
C GLN A 3 -26.86 15.75 3.84
N ARG A 4 -25.72 15.08 3.97
CA ARG A 4 -24.93 14.69 2.79
C ARG A 4 -25.74 13.60 2.08
N SER A 5 -26.46 13.97 1.03
CA SER A 5 -27.10 13.01 0.12
C SER A 5 -26.03 12.08 -0.45
N THR A 6 -25.97 10.87 0.06
CA THR A 6 -25.27 9.76 -0.59
C THR A 6 -26.08 9.40 -1.83
N ARG A 7 -25.79 10.08 -2.96
CA ARG A 7 -26.37 9.71 -4.25
C ARG A 7 -25.88 8.29 -4.58
N SER A 8 -26.77 7.33 -4.52
CA SER A 8 -26.50 5.96 -4.98
C SER A 8 -26.27 5.99 -6.49
N LEU A 9 -25.12 5.46 -6.92
CA LEU A 9 -24.79 5.32 -8.34
C LEU A 9 -25.84 4.48 -9.08
N THR A 10 -26.16 4.84 -10.32
CA THR A 10 -26.99 4.00 -11.20
C THR A 10 -26.26 2.70 -11.54
N PRO A 11 -26.96 1.65 -12.01
CA PRO A 11 -26.31 0.41 -12.45
C PRO A 11 -25.22 0.65 -13.51
N GLU A 12 -25.45 1.57 -14.45
CA GLU A 12 -24.50 1.93 -15.51
C GLU A 12 -23.27 2.64 -14.93
N GLU A 13 -23.46 3.59 -14.00
CA GLU A 13 -22.37 4.27 -13.31
C GLU A 13 -21.53 3.29 -12.48
N LYS A 14 -22.17 2.31 -11.81
CA LYS A 14 -21.48 1.25 -11.07
C LYS A 14 -20.64 0.35 -11.97
N GLU A 15 -21.17 -0.05 -13.12
CA GLU A 15 -20.42 -0.90 -14.05
C GLU A 15 -19.25 -0.14 -14.68
N ALA A 16 -19.45 1.13 -15.06
CA ALA A 16 -18.36 1.98 -15.57
C ALA A 16 -17.25 2.15 -14.53
N GLU A 17 -17.62 2.39 -13.26
CA GLU A 17 -16.65 2.52 -12.17
C GLU A 17 -15.91 1.21 -11.91
N LYS A 18 -16.61 0.07 -11.92
CA LYS A 18 -16.00 -1.26 -11.80
C LYS A 18 -14.96 -1.50 -12.91
N VAL A 19 -15.30 -1.19 -14.16
CA VAL A 19 -14.37 -1.33 -15.30
C VAL A 19 -13.14 -0.41 -15.13
N ARG A 20 -13.36 0.83 -14.68
CA ARG A 20 -12.27 1.78 -14.37
C ARG A 20 -11.33 1.22 -13.31
N LEU A 21 -11.87 0.75 -12.19
CA LEU A 21 -11.10 0.19 -11.08
C LEU A 21 -10.35 -1.08 -11.48
N GLN A 22 -10.98 -1.97 -12.25
CA GLN A 22 -10.31 -3.15 -12.80
C GLN A 22 -9.14 -2.77 -13.71
N GLY A 23 -9.32 -1.76 -14.57
CA GLY A 23 -8.24 -1.25 -15.42
C GLY A 23 -7.07 -0.68 -14.62
N LEU A 24 -7.39 0.11 -13.59
CA LEU A 24 -6.40 0.71 -12.69
C LEU A 24 -5.57 -0.36 -11.95
N VAL A 25 -6.24 -1.30 -11.27
CA VAL A 25 -5.60 -2.37 -10.51
C VAL A 25 -4.77 -3.27 -11.42
N ASN A 26 -5.26 -3.61 -12.62
CA ASN A 26 -4.51 -4.40 -13.59
C ASN A 26 -3.22 -3.71 -14.04
N ASN A 27 -3.27 -2.40 -14.29
CA ASN A 27 -2.09 -1.64 -14.69
C ASN A 27 -1.08 -1.52 -13.55
N PHE A 28 -1.56 -1.28 -12.33
CA PHE A 28 -0.74 -1.26 -11.13
C PHE A 28 -0.07 -2.62 -10.88
N ALA A 29 -0.85 -3.71 -10.86
CA ALA A 29 -0.33 -5.06 -10.63
C ALA A 29 0.75 -5.44 -11.66
N LYS A 30 0.55 -5.13 -12.95
CA LYS A 30 1.56 -5.37 -14.00
C LYS A 30 2.88 -4.65 -13.75
N LYS A 31 2.83 -3.43 -13.20
CA LYS A 31 4.03 -2.66 -12.82
C LYS A 31 4.64 -3.26 -11.54
N ALA A 32 3.84 -3.45 -10.50
CA ALA A 32 4.27 -3.98 -9.22
C ALA A 32 4.89 -5.38 -9.34
N VAL A 33 4.41 -6.25 -10.23
CA VAL A 33 5.04 -7.57 -10.49
C VAL A 33 6.48 -7.44 -10.99
N ARG A 34 6.82 -6.37 -11.72
CA ARG A 34 8.19 -6.11 -12.19
C ARG A 34 9.05 -5.50 -11.08
N GLY A 35 8.42 -4.74 -10.18
CA GLY A 35 9.07 -3.95 -9.16
C GLY A 35 8.80 -2.47 -9.38
N CYS A 36 8.41 -1.79 -8.33
CA CYS A 36 8.26 -0.34 -8.27
C CYS A 36 9.31 0.21 -7.29
N PRO A 37 10.19 1.14 -7.72
CA PRO A 37 11.15 1.77 -6.82
C PRO A 37 10.42 2.47 -5.67
N CYS A 38 10.96 2.34 -4.48
CA CYS A 38 10.49 3.08 -3.33
C CYS A 38 11.61 3.21 -2.29
N VAL A 39 11.35 3.98 -1.26
CA VAL A 39 12.21 4.03 -0.08
C VAL A 39 11.52 3.33 1.06
N TYR A 40 12.21 2.42 1.73
CA TYR A 40 11.72 1.71 2.91
C TYR A 40 12.37 2.27 4.18
N PHE A 41 11.57 2.38 5.24
CA PHE A 41 12.05 2.70 6.58
C PHE A 41 11.92 1.50 7.50
N LYS A 42 13.05 1.02 8.02
CA LYS A 42 13.07 -0.08 8.97
C LYS A 42 12.61 0.40 10.35
N GLU A 43 11.56 -0.24 10.86
CA GLU A 43 10.99 0.06 12.17
C GLU A 43 12.05 -0.06 13.28
N GLY A 44 12.02 0.86 14.26
CA GLY A 44 12.94 0.91 15.40
C GLY A 44 14.31 1.53 15.13
N THR A 45 14.72 1.68 13.87
CA THR A 45 16.01 2.31 13.52
C THR A 45 15.87 3.60 12.70
N ALA A 46 14.68 3.86 12.13
CA ALA A 46 14.44 4.91 11.14
C ALA A 46 15.46 4.92 9.98
N THR A 47 16.12 3.78 9.72
CA THR A 47 17.11 3.70 8.66
C THR A 47 16.39 3.61 7.32
N ARG A 48 16.79 4.50 6.41
CA ARG A 48 16.25 4.69 5.07
C ARG A 48 17.00 3.80 4.09
N PHE A 49 16.27 3.01 3.30
CA PHE A 49 16.85 2.15 2.26
C PHE A 49 16.16 2.39 0.93
N GLU A 50 16.94 2.62 -0.13
CA GLU A 50 16.43 2.54 -1.49
C GLU A 50 16.14 1.08 -1.82
N THR A 51 14.91 0.81 -2.21
CA THR A 51 14.42 -0.54 -2.42
C THR A 51 13.40 -0.55 -3.56
N GLN A 52 12.79 -1.71 -3.80
CA GLN A 52 11.59 -1.78 -4.62
C GLN A 52 10.57 -2.70 -3.95
N TYR A 53 9.29 -2.33 -4.04
CA TYR A 53 8.22 -3.26 -3.70
C TYR A 53 7.79 -4.04 -4.92
N ARG A 54 7.31 -5.26 -4.67
CA ARG A 54 6.72 -6.16 -5.66
C ARG A 54 5.43 -6.73 -5.15
N ILE A 55 4.50 -6.99 -6.07
CA ILE A 55 3.37 -7.86 -5.80
C ILE A 55 3.62 -9.15 -6.56
N ASP A 56 3.40 -10.29 -5.90
CA ASP A 56 3.54 -11.58 -6.55
C ASP A 56 2.47 -11.80 -7.64
N LYS A 57 2.68 -12.79 -8.52
CA LYS A 57 1.76 -13.02 -9.64
C LYS A 57 0.35 -13.44 -9.22
N SER A 58 0.23 -14.01 -8.02
CA SER A 58 -1.01 -14.42 -7.38
C SER A 58 -1.77 -13.27 -6.72
N LEU A 59 -1.15 -12.08 -6.59
CA LEU A 59 -1.72 -10.92 -5.87
C LEU A 59 -2.01 -11.24 -4.39
N GLU A 60 -1.21 -12.11 -3.80
CA GLU A 60 -1.35 -12.56 -2.41
C GLU A 60 -0.35 -11.85 -1.49
N TYR A 61 0.81 -11.44 -2.01
CA TYR A 61 1.91 -10.93 -1.21
C TYR A 61 2.46 -9.62 -1.78
N LEU A 62 2.59 -8.62 -0.90
CA LEU A 62 3.41 -7.43 -1.09
C LEU A 62 4.80 -7.71 -0.50
N ILE A 63 5.83 -7.54 -1.31
CA ILE A 63 7.20 -7.96 -1.01
C ILE A 63 8.15 -6.79 -1.18
N LEU A 64 8.95 -6.45 -0.17
CA LEU A 64 10.05 -5.50 -0.31
C LEU A 64 11.35 -6.24 -0.57
N VAL A 65 12.03 -5.92 -1.67
CA VAL A 65 13.27 -6.58 -2.08
C VAL A 65 14.39 -5.58 -2.27
N ASN A 66 15.58 -5.91 -1.75
CA ASN A 66 16.75 -5.10 -1.99
C ASN A 66 17.21 -5.26 -3.47
N PRO A 67 17.23 -4.19 -4.28
CA PRO A 67 17.63 -4.30 -5.69
C PRO A 67 19.10 -4.68 -5.88
N GLN A 68 19.95 -4.41 -4.89
CA GLN A 68 21.39 -4.76 -4.92
C GLN A 68 21.65 -6.21 -4.50
N GLU A 69 20.72 -6.84 -3.80
CA GLU A 69 20.82 -8.23 -3.33
C GLU A 69 19.58 -9.03 -3.74
N PRO A 70 19.45 -9.39 -5.04
CA PRO A 70 18.30 -10.13 -5.54
C PRO A 70 18.19 -11.49 -4.84
N GLY A 71 17.20 -11.63 -3.96
CA GLY A 71 16.99 -12.84 -3.14
C GLY A 71 16.87 -12.55 -1.64
N VAL A 72 17.30 -11.37 -1.20
CA VAL A 72 17.05 -10.89 0.16
C VAL A 72 15.74 -10.11 0.19
N THR A 73 14.78 -10.64 0.93
CA THR A 73 13.47 -10.01 1.15
C THR A 73 13.47 -9.33 2.52
N GLU A 74 13.27 -8.02 2.53
CA GLU A 74 13.18 -7.24 3.77
C GLU A 74 11.82 -7.44 4.45
N VAL A 75 10.75 -7.52 3.65
CA VAL A 75 9.38 -7.70 4.12
C VAL A 75 8.62 -8.61 3.16
N THR A 76 7.91 -9.60 3.70
CA THR A 76 6.85 -10.33 3.00
C THR A 76 5.55 -10.09 3.75
N CYS A 77 4.63 -9.36 3.13
CA CYS A 77 3.36 -8.95 3.72
C CYS A 77 2.21 -9.61 2.95
N PRO A 78 1.45 -10.54 3.57
CA PRO A 78 0.24 -11.06 2.96
C PRO A 78 -0.79 -9.95 2.80
N ILE A 79 -1.26 -9.71 1.57
CA ILE A 79 -2.20 -8.64 1.25
C ILE A 79 -3.52 -8.83 2.02
N ALA A 80 -3.98 -10.07 2.16
CA ALA A 80 -5.17 -10.39 2.95
C ALA A 80 -5.03 -10.03 4.44
N ALA A 81 -3.79 -9.97 4.95
CA ALA A 81 -3.51 -9.68 6.36
C ALA A 81 -3.29 -8.18 6.64
N ILE A 82 -3.31 -7.33 5.61
CA ILE A 82 -3.26 -5.87 5.77
C ILE A 82 -4.57 -5.42 6.43
N GLN A 83 -4.43 -4.69 7.53
CA GLN A 83 -5.55 -4.13 8.29
C GLN A 83 -5.79 -2.69 7.87
N ASP A 84 -4.73 -1.89 7.76
CA ASP A 84 -4.80 -0.47 7.45
C ASP A 84 -3.62 -0.03 6.58
N ILE A 85 -3.88 0.97 5.74
CA ILE A 85 -2.86 1.69 4.97
C ILE A 85 -3.06 3.17 5.20
N TYR A 86 -2.10 3.80 5.86
CA TYR A 86 -2.10 5.22 6.17
C TYR A 86 -1.26 5.99 5.15
N SER A 87 -1.66 7.23 4.87
CA SER A 87 -0.86 8.20 4.14
C SER A 87 -0.69 9.45 4.99
N MET A 88 0.51 10.03 4.98
CA MET A 88 0.72 11.25 5.78
C MET A 88 -0.07 12.44 5.24
N ALA A 89 -0.40 12.44 3.95
CA ALA A 89 -1.22 13.46 3.31
C ALA A 89 -2.68 13.43 3.77
N GLU A 90 -3.27 12.25 4.00
CA GLU A 90 -4.68 12.09 4.42
C GLU A 90 -4.82 12.00 5.96
N ASP A 91 -3.93 11.26 6.63
CA ASP A 91 -4.08 10.88 8.04
C ASP A 91 -3.26 11.75 8.99
N GLY A 92 -2.28 12.48 8.46
CA GLY A 92 -1.41 13.37 9.22
C GLY A 92 -0.32 12.65 10.01
N THR A 93 0.55 13.44 10.64
CA THR A 93 1.80 12.95 11.26
C THR A 93 1.59 12.07 12.50
N SER A 94 0.44 12.17 13.17
CA SER A 94 0.15 11.45 14.42
C SER A 94 0.01 9.94 14.23
N CYS A 95 -0.27 9.48 13.01
CA CYS A 95 -0.38 8.06 12.69
C CYS A 95 0.99 7.39 12.49
N PHE A 96 2.08 8.17 12.39
CA PHE A 96 3.38 7.66 12.00
C PHE A 96 4.38 7.65 13.17
N PRO A 97 5.38 6.75 13.15
CA PRO A 97 6.44 6.75 14.15
C PRO A 97 7.19 8.09 14.11
N PRO A 98 7.37 8.78 15.25
CA PRO A 98 8.01 10.10 15.29
C PRO A 98 9.39 10.11 14.63
N GLU A 99 10.17 9.04 14.80
CA GLU A 99 11.49 8.88 14.21
C GLU A 99 11.48 8.87 12.68
N VAL A 100 10.43 8.32 12.06
CA VAL A 100 10.24 8.35 10.60
C VAL A 100 9.87 9.77 10.16
N VAL A 101 8.93 10.43 10.86
CA VAL A 101 8.51 11.80 10.52
C VAL A 101 9.67 12.79 10.60
N THR A 102 10.51 12.66 11.63
CA THR A 102 11.69 13.51 11.84
C THR A 102 12.76 13.29 10.78
N ALA A 103 12.92 12.06 10.28
CA ALA A 103 13.90 11.74 9.24
C ALA A 103 13.51 12.26 7.84
N LEU A 104 12.24 12.62 7.63
CA LEU A 104 11.69 13.01 6.32
C LEU A 104 11.68 14.53 6.11
N GLY A 105 12.14 14.95 4.94
CA GLY A 105 11.88 16.29 4.39
C GLY A 105 10.41 16.47 3.99
N ALA A 106 10.00 17.72 3.74
CA ALA A 106 8.60 18.05 3.43
C ALA A 106 8.05 17.29 2.20
N GLU A 107 8.85 17.14 1.14
CA GLU A 107 8.44 16.45 -0.09
C GLU A 107 8.27 14.93 0.10
N ASP A 108 9.13 14.29 0.90
CA ASP A 108 9.02 12.86 1.18
C ASP A 108 7.81 12.56 2.09
N ARG A 109 7.43 13.51 2.96
CA ARG A 109 6.23 13.40 3.81
C ARG A 109 4.96 13.29 2.98
N GLU A 110 4.83 14.07 1.91
CA GLU A 110 3.64 14.00 1.05
C GLU A 110 3.51 12.65 0.34
N ARG A 111 4.61 11.90 0.19
CA ARG A 111 4.67 10.61 -0.50
C ARG A 111 4.75 9.41 0.47
N LEU A 112 4.72 9.67 1.77
CA LEU A 112 4.85 8.65 2.81
C LEU A 112 3.56 7.85 3.01
N LEU A 113 3.74 6.54 3.06
CA LEU A 113 2.72 5.54 3.35
C LEU A 113 3.18 4.64 4.50
N MET A 114 2.23 4.15 5.30
CA MET A 114 2.48 3.11 6.31
C MET A 114 1.48 1.98 6.13
N ILE A 115 1.99 0.76 6.07
CA ILE A 115 1.19 -0.46 5.95
C ILE A 115 1.20 -1.13 7.31
N VAL A 116 0.01 -1.49 7.81
CA VAL A 116 -0.18 -2.23 9.06
C VAL A 116 -0.82 -3.57 8.73
N PHE A 117 -0.23 -4.66 9.19
CA PHE A 117 -0.70 -6.02 8.94
C PHE A 117 -0.43 -6.92 10.14
N SER A 118 -1.13 -8.05 10.23
CA SER A 118 -0.87 -9.05 11.28
C SER A 118 -0.24 -10.32 10.73
N ASP A 119 0.56 -11.01 11.55
CA ASP A 119 0.95 -12.38 11.26
C ASP A 119 -0.17 -13.39 11.63
N ALA A 120 0.14 -14.68 11.50
CA ALA A 120 -0.77 -15.77 11.82
C ALA A 120 -1.14 -15.85 13.31
N ASP A 121 -0.30 -15.32 14.20
CA ASP A 121 -0.54 -15.26 15.65
C ASP A 121 -1.31 -13.98 16.05
N GLY A 122 -1.66 -13.14 15.09
CA GLY A 122 -2.36 -11.87 15.31
C GLY A 122 -1.44 -10.74 15.80
N LYS A 123 -0.12 -10.95 15.81
CA LYS A 123 0.84 -9.90 16.16
C LYS A 123 0.87 -8.86 15.05
N LEU A 124 0.73 -7.59 15.42
CA LEU A 124 0.77 -6.47 14.51
C LEU A 124 2.21 -6.12 14.11
N PHE A 125 2.39 -5.90 12.81
CA PHE A 125 3.59 -5.39 12.18
C PHE A 125 3.25 -4.16 11.36
N ARG A 126 4.21 -3.27 11.22
CA ARG A 126 4.09 -2.13 10.33
C ARG A 126 5.39 -1.80 9.66
N PHE A 127 5.28 -1.18 8.49
CA PHE A 127 6.42 -0.58 7.82
C PHE A 127 6.00 0.67 7.06
N CYS A 128 6.95 1.57 6.88
CA CYS A 128 6.74 2.78 6.11
C CYS A 128 7.47 2.69 4.77
N LEU A 129 6.83 3.22 3.74
CA LEU A 129 7.41 3.39 2.41
C LEU A 129 7.16 4.79 1.88
N VAL A 130 8.12 5.32 1.13
CA VAL A 130 7.96 6.58 0.38
C VAL A 130 7.99 6.25 -1.10
N GLU A 131 6.90 6.60 -1.76
CA GLU A 131 6.70 6.44 -3.20
C GLU A 131 7.46 7.49 -4.00
N GLU A 132 7.72 7.25 -5.29
CA GLU A 132 8.50 8.18 -6.13
C GLU A 132 7.77 9.51 -6.35
N THR A 133 6.45 9.48 -6.49
CA THR A 133 5.63 10.68 -6.69
C THR A 133 4.35 10.64 -5.85
N THR A 134 3.67 11.78 -5.71
CA THR A 134 2.38 11.84 -5.03
C THR A 134 1.30 11.09 -5.80
N GLU A 135 1.38 11.05 -7.13
CA GLU A 135 0.48 10.26 -7.99
C GLU A 135 0.74 8.75 -7.85
N SER A 136 2.00 8.33 -7.69
CA SER A 136 2.32 6.92 -7.47
C SER A 136 1.86 6.46 -6.07
N ARG A 137 1.98 7.32 -5.05
CA ARG A 137 1.35 7.15 -3.74
C ARG A 137 -0.17 6.96 -3.84
N ASP A 138 -0.87 7.84 -4.54
CA ASP A 138 -2.34 7.73 -4.70
C ASP A 138 -2.75 6.45 -5.40
N THR A 139 -2.02 6.11 -6.47
CA THR A 139 -2.23 4.86 -7.20
C THR A 139 -2.03 3.66 -6.28
N PHE A 140 -0.97 3.66 -5.46
CA PHE A 140 -0.70 2.61 -4.49
C PHE A 140 -1.84 2.47 -3.48
N LEU A 141 -2.28 3.57 -2.86
CA LEU A 141 -3.38 3.57 -1.89
C LEU A 141 -4.67 3.00 -2.49
N GLU A 142 -5.11 3.54 -3.63
CA GLU A 142 -6.36 3.12 -4.28
C GLU A 142 -6.28 1.63 -4.66
N CYS A 143 -5.18 1.20 -5.29
CA CYS A 143 -5.03 -0.17 -5.74
C CYS A 143 -4.90 -1.16 -4.58
N MET A 144 -4.10 -0.84 -3.56
CA MET A 144 -3.92 -1.72 -2.42
C MET A 144 -5.20 -1.86 -1.61
N ARG A 145 -5.98 -0.79 -1.41
CA ARG A 145 -7.30 -0.87 -0.75
C ARG A 145 -8.22 -1.86 -1.48
N ILE A 146 -8.25 -1.83 -2.82
CA ILE A 146 -9.05 -2.76 -3.62
C ILE A 146 -8.51 -4.19 -3.53
N LEU A 147 -7.19 -4.37 -3.62
CA LEU A 147 -6.55 -5.68 -3.51
C LEU A 147 -6.78 -6.31 -2.13
N CYS A 148 -6.73 -5.53 -1.04
CA CYS A 148 -7.05 -6.00 0.31
C CYS A 148 -8.49 -6.53 0.38
N ILE A 149 -9.47 -5.75 -0.13
CA ILE A 149 -10.88 -6.16 -0.18
C ILE A 149 -11.03 -7.46 -0.97
N TYR A 150 -10.38 -7.56 -2.13
CA TYR A 150 -10.41 -8.76 -2.97
C TYR A 150 -9.83 -9.97 -2.24
N ALA A 151 -8.63 -9.85 -1.68
CA ALA A 151 -7.93 -10.94 -1.00
C ALA A 151 -8.65 -11.41 0.28
N GLN A 152 -9.32 -10.50 0.99
CA GLN A 152 -10.13 -10.82 2.17
C GLN A 152 -11.49 -11.44 1.82
N SER A 153 -12.06 -11.08 0.67
CA SER A 153 -13.35 -11.62 0.18
C SER A 153 -13.19 -12.96 -0.54
N ASN A 154 -12.02 -13.19 -1.14
CA ASN A 154 -11.60 -14.47 -1.73
C ASN A 154 -10.36 -14.99 -0.99
N PRO A 155 -10.48 -15.44 0.26
CA PRO A 155 -9.36 -15.99 1.02
C PRO A 155 -8.96 -17.38 0.50
N GLY A 156 -8.54 -17.47 -0.76
CA GLY A 156 -8.09 -18.66 -1.46
C GLY A 156 -9.14 -19.77 -1.59
N GLU A 157 -9.45 -20.16 -2.83
CA GLU A 157 -9.76 -21.56 -3.09
C GLU A 157 -8.54 -22.39 -2.66
N ARG A 158 -8.55 -22.86 -1.40
CA ARG A 158 -7.48 -23.66 -0.79
C ARG A 158 -7.49 -25.10 -1.30
#